data_AF-A0A254TB94-F1
#
_entry.id   AF-A0A254TB94-F1
#
_cell.length_a   1.000
_cell.length_b   1.000
_cell.length_c   1.000
_cell.angle_alpha   90.00
_cell.angle_beta   90.00
_cell.angle_gamma   90.00
#
_symmetry.space_group_name_H-M   'P 1'
#
loop_
_entity.id
_entity.type
_entity.pdbx_description
1 polymer ?
#
loop_
_entity_poly.entity_id
_entity_poly.type
_entity_poly.pdbx_seq_one_letter_code
_entity_poly.pdbx_strand_id
1 'polypeptide(L)'
;MSQPWFVPSAAINALRRDAIAAHEAARLAAWQRPQRKTPAEPPAAYPETQLSYLANVYNEKARAFYHKHGVELIAAAYEAHEEAGEVPLMITKHCLRFSFNLCPKQAKGVQGVQGQVRAEPMTLVSGGERYTLRFDCKPCEMHVVGAMKPGILNSPPPSAVPYSPVVFHKKRPAV
;
A
#
# COMPACT_ATOMS: atom_id res chain seq x y z
N MET A 1 15.31 -22.61 -50.08
CA MET A 1 15.24 -23.79 -49.18
C MET A 1 14.02 -24.61 -49.58
N SER A 2 14.17 -25.87 -49.99
CA SER A 2 13.16 -26.59 -50.80
C SER A 2 12.72 -27.97 -50.28
N GLN A 3 12.91 -28.30 -49.00
CA GLN A 3 12.41 -29.56 -48.42
C GLN A 3 12.01 -29.40 -46.95
N PRO A 4 11.05 -30.18 -46.42
CA PRO A 4 10.69 -30.17 -45.00
C PRO A 4 11.79 -30.85 -44.17
N TRP A 5 12.27 -30.17 -43.13
CA TRP A 5 13.28 -30.69 -42.21
C TRP A 5 12.60 -31.20 -40.94
N PHE A 6 12.86 -32.46 -40.58
CA PHE A 6 12.46 -32.98 -39.27
C PHE A 6 13.49 -32.54 -38.22
N VAL A 7 13.01 -31.90 -37.15
CA VAL A 7 13.83 -31.54 -36.00
C VAL A 7 13.21 -32.19 -34.76
N PRO A 8 13.93 -33.08 -34.04
CA PRO A 8 13.40 -33.70 -32.83
C PRO A 8 13.04 -32.64 -31.78
N SER A 9 11.90 -32.80 -31.10
CA SER A 9 11.48 -31.90 -30.02
C SER A 9 12.53 -31.78 -28.91
N ALA A 10 13.30 -32.85 -28.65
CA ALA A 10 14.41 -32.84 -27.70
C ALA A 10 15.53 -31.85 -28.11
N ALA A 11 15.87 -31.79 -29.40
CA ALA A 11 16.88 -30.87 -29.92
C ALA A 11 16.40 -29.42 -29.85
N ILE A 12 15.13 -29.16 -30.19
CA ILE A 12 14.51 -27.83 -30.05
C ILE A 12 14.54 -27.39 -28.58
N ASN A 13 14.19 -28.28 -27.66
CA ASN A 13 14.19 -27.99 -26.23
C ASN A 13 15.60 -27.73 -25.68
N ALA A 14 16.62 -28.42 -26.19
CA ALA A 14 18.01 -28.17 -25.82
C ALA A 14 18.46 -26.78 -26.30
N LEU A 15 18.27 -26.48 -27.59
CA LEU A 15 18.57 -25.17 -28.17
C LEU A 15 17.85 -24.03 -27.43
N ARG A 16 16.60 -24.25 -27.01
CA ARG A 16 15.84 -23.28 -26.21
C ARG A 16 16.51 -23.00 -24.86
N ARG A 17 16.95 -24.05 -24.15
CA ARG A 17 17.64 -23.88 -22.86
C ARG A 17 18.96 -23.15 -23.04
N ASP A 18 19.73 -23.53 -24.05
CA ASP A 18 21.04 -22.93 -24.32
C ASP A 18 20.90 -21.45 -24.73
N ALA A 19 19.91 -21.14 -25.56
CA ALA A 19 19.60 -19.76 -25.94
C ALA A 19 19.17 -18.91 -24.73
N ILE A 20 18.34 -19.45 -23.83
CA ILE A 20 17.94 -18.76 -22.59
C ILE A 20 19.16 -18.52 -21.70
N ALA A 21 19.98 -19.55 -21.47
CA ALA A 21 21.18 -19.44 -20.63
C ALA A 21 22.17 -18.40 -21.19
N ALA A 22 22.42 -18.42 -22.50
CA ALA A 22 23.27 -17.42 -23.17
C ALA A 22 22.68 -16.01 -23.08
N HIS A 23 21.36 -15.89 -23.24
CA HIS A 23 20.67 -14.60 -23.14
C HIS A 23 20.70 -14.03 -21.71
N GLU A 24 20.48 -14.84 -20.69
CA GLU A 24 20.58 -14.44 -19.29
C GLU A 24 22.00 -14.00 -18.95
N ALA A 25 23.02 -14.76 -19.36
CA ALA A 25 24.43 -14.39 -19.18
C ALA A 25 24.76 -13.06 -19.86
N ALA A 26 24.28 -12.86 -21.10
CA ALA A 26 24.47 -11.60 -21.83
C ALA A 26 23.76 -10.43 -21.12
N ARG A 27 22.54 -10.62 -20.61
CA ARG A 27 21.82 -9.59 -19.85
C ARG A 27 22.54 -9.21 -18.57
N LEU A 28 23.09 -10.17 -17.84
CA LEU A 28 23.86 -9.92 -16.61
C LEU A 28 25.18 -9.21 -16.91
N ALA A 29 25.90 -9.64 -17.96
CA ALA A 29 27.14 -9.00 -18.38
C ALA A 29 26.93 -7.56 -18.89
N ALA A 30 25.82 -7.32 -19.58
CA ALA A 30 25.43 -6.00 -20.07
C ALA A 30 24.70 -5.15 -19.02
N TRP A 31 24.37 -5.71 -17.84
CA TRP A 31 23.65 -4.97 -16.82
C TRP A 31 24.52 -3.86 -16.23
N GLN A 32 24.18 -2.63 -16.56
CA GLN A 32 24.75 -1.44 -15.94
C GLN A 32 23.77 -0.96 -14.89
N ARG A 33 24.21 -0.93 -13.63
CA ARG A 33 23.40 -0.37 -12.54
C ARG A 33 23.10 1.10 -12.86
N PRO A 34 21.82 1.50 -12.98
CA PRO A 34 21.47 2.90 -13.17
C PRO A 34 22.06 3.73 -12.03
N GLN A 35 22.75 4.81 -12.38
CA GLN A 35 23.25 5.77 -11.39
C GLN A 35 22.08 6.54 -10.79
N ARG A 36 22.24 6.97 -9.53
CA ARG A 36 21.25 7.82 -8.87
C ARG A 36 21.11 9.12 -9.65
N LYS A 37 19.89 9.46 -10.09
CA LYS A 37 19.61 10.74 -10.73
C LYS A 37 19.92 11.89 -9.76
N THR A 38 20.46 12.98 -10.28
CA THR A 38 20.64 14.21 -9.50
C THR A 38 19.29 14.72 -8.98
N PRO A 39 19.21 15.22 -7.73
CA PRO A 39 18.01 15.88 -7.24
C PRO A 39 17.60 17.03 -8.15
N ALA A 40 16.28 17.23 -8.31
CA ALA A 40 15.75 18.37 -9.05
C ALA A 40 15.91 19.65 -8.22
N GLU A 41 16.32 20.73 -8.89
CA GLU A 41 16.45 22.07 -8.30
C GLU A 41 15.67 23.07 -9.19
N PRO A 42 14.63 23.75 -8.68
CA PRO A 42 14.13 23.67 -7.29
C PRO A 42 13.44 22.32 -6.99
N PRO A 43 13.27 21.97 -5.70
CA PRO A 43 12.52 20.79 -5.31
C PRO A 43 11.10 20.81 -5.87
N ALA A 44 10.60 19.66 -6.32
CA ALA A 44 9.23 19.55 -6.80
C ALA A 44 8.22 19.93 -5.71
N ALA A 45 7.18 20.70 -6.01
CA ALA A 45 6.15 21.00 -5.01
C ALA A 45 5.29 19.76 -4.73
N TYR A 46 5.00 19.50 -3.46
CA TYR A 46 4.00 18.50 -3.07
C TYR A 46 2.59 19.02 -3.39
N PRO A 47 1.63 18.17 -3.83
CA PRO A 47 0.31 18.65 -4.23
C PRO A 47 -0.52 19.30 -3.12
N GLU A 48 -0.29 18.90 -1.87
CA GLU A 48 -1.00 19.37 -0.68
C GLU A 48 -0.08 20.18 0.22
N THR A 49 -0.57 21.26 0.83
CA THR A 49 0.21 22.07 1.79
C THR A 49 0.01 21.64 3.24
N GLN A 50 -0.99 20.78 3.49
CA GLN A 50 -1.35 20.30 4.81
C GLN A 50 -1.58 18.79 4.76
N LEU A 51 -0.88 18.05 5.62
CA LEU A 51 -0.97 16.60 5.71
C LEU A 51 -1.60 16.19 7.04
N SER A 52 -2.61 15.34 6.97
CA SER A 52 -3.22 14.70 8.14
C SER A 52 -2.42 13.45 8.56
N TYR A 53 -2.83 12.81 9.65
CA TYR A 53 -2.24 11.57 10.13
C TYR A 53 -2.20 10.44 9.07
N LEU A 54 -3.10 10.50 8.08
CA LEU A 54 -3.18 9.55 6.96
C LEU A 54 -1.94 9.55 6.07
N ALA A 55 -1.14 10.62 6.09
CA ALA A 55 0.11 10.71 5.33
C ALA A 55 1.26 9.90 5.96
N ASN A 56 1.06 9.32 7.15
CA ASN A 56 2.04 8.51 7.89
C ASN A 56 3.44 9.16 7.97
N VAL A 57 3.47 10.47 8.24
CA VAL A 57 4.72 11.21 8.42
C VAL A 57 5.22 11.04 9.86
N TYR A 58 5.87 9.90 10.11
CA TYR A 58 6.23 9.48 11.46
C TYR A 58 7.57 10.04 11.98
N ASN A 59 8.61 10.07 11.14
CA ASN A 59 9.97 10.44 11.57
C ASN A 59 10.40 11.83 11.08
N GLU A 60 11.40 12.40 11.75
CA GLU A 60 11.92 13.74 11.46
C GLU A 60 12.46 13.91 10.04
N LYS A 61 13.08 12.86 9.47
CA LYS A 61 13.59 12.90 8.08
C LYS A 61 12.44 13.01 7.07
N ALA A 62 11.33 12.31 7.33
CA ALA A 62 10.14 12.44 6.51
C ALA A 62 9.53 13.84 6.63
N ARG A 63 9.45 14.39 7.85
CA ARG A 63 8.98 15.76 8.08
C ARG A 63 9.82 16.80 7.33
N ALA A 64 11.15 16.70 7.44
CA ALA A 64 12.08 17.56 6.70
C ALA A 64 11.92 17.44 5.18
N PHE A 65 11.67 16.23 4.68
CA PHE A 65 11.38 15.99 3.27
C PHE A 65 10.11 16.75 2.83
N TYR A 66 8.99 16.58 3.53
CA TYR A 66 7.74 17.24 3.15
C TYR A 66 7.83 18.77 3.25
N HIS A 67 8.51 19.31 4.27
CA HIS A 67 8.76 20.75 4.36
C HIS A 67 9.62 21.28 3.20
N LYS A 68 10.67 20.54 2.80
CA LYS A 68 11.46 20.89 1.61
C LYS A 68 10.61 20.94 0.33
N HIS A 69 9.52 20.18 0.29
CA HIS A 69 8.57 20.11 -0.83
C HIS A 69 7.34 21.03 -0.66
N GLY A 70 7.38 21.99 0.28
CA GLY A 70 6.37 23.05 0.41
C GLY A 70 5.17 22.70 1.29
N VAL A 71 5.22 21.60 2.03
CA VAL A 71 4.20 21.28 3.04
C VAL A 71 4.47 22.10 4.30
N GLU A 72 3.45 22.77 4.83
CA GLU A 72 3.59 23.66 5.99
C GLU A 72 3.10 22.99 7.27
N LEU A 73 1.94 22.34 7.22
CA LEU A 73 1.31 21.69 8.37
C LEU A 73 1.32 20.18 8.18
N ILE A 74 1.86 19.45 9.15
CA ILE A 74 1.95 17.99 9.11
C ILE A 74 1.55 17.46 10.48
N ALA A 75 0.36 16.87 10.55
CA ALA A 75 -0.14 16.19 11.74
C ALA A 75 0.75 14.99 12.11
N ALA A 76 0.69 14.57 13.37
CA ALA A 76 1.36 13.35 13.79
C ALA A 76 0.78 12.14 13.08
N ALA A 77 1.63 11.20 12.70
CA ALA A 77 1.19 9.91 12.20
C ALA A 77 0.40 9.15 13.28
N TYR A 78 -0.52 8.28 12.88
CA TYR A 78 -1.41 7.57 13.80
C TYR A 78 -0.65 6.78 14.88
N GLU A 79 0.47 6.18 14.48
CA GLU A 79 1.37 5.38 15.32
C GLU A 79 2.11 6.22 16.40
N ALA A 80 1.98 7.55 16.38
CA ALA A 80 2.50 8.42 17.43
C ALA A 80 1.58 8.51 18.66
N HIS A 81 0.42 7.82 18.61
CA HIS A 81 -0.56 7.73 19.71
C HIS A 81 -1.23 9.07 20.07
N GLU A 82 -1.22 10.06 19.18
CA GLU A 82 -1.90 11.35 19.39
C GLU A 82 -3.40 11.31 19.06
N GLU A 83 -3.83 10.34 18.23
CA GLU A 83 -5.22 10.14 17.81
C GLU A 83 -5.83 8.93 18.51
N ALA A 84 -6.39 9.12 19.71
CA ALA A 84 -6.99 8.04 20.50
C ALA A 84 -8.44 7.70 20.11
N GLY A 85 -9.06 8.52 19.25
CA GLY A 85 -10.46 8.37 18.84
C GLY A 85 -10.70 7.31 17.76
N GLU A 86 -11.98 7.11 17.40
CA GLU A 86 -12.35 6.34 16.22
C GLU A 86 -12.05 7.13 14.95
N VAL A 87 -11.07 6.68 14.17
CA VAL A 87 -10.65 7.33 12.93
C VAL A 87 -10.58 6.34 11.77
N PRO A 88 -10.66 6.80 10.51
CA PRO A 88 -10.37 5.96 9.36
C PRO A 88 -8.95 5.38 9.43
N LEU A 89 -8.85 4.05 9.55
CA LEU A 89 -7.58 3.31 9.54
C LEU A 89 -7.21 2.83 8.15
N MET A 90 -8.22 2.58 7.31
CA MET A 90 -8.04 2.16 5.93
C MET A 90 -9.11 2.78 5.04
N ILE A 91 -8.68 3.39 3.94
CA ILE A 91 -9.54 3.95 2.89
C ILE A 91 -9.34 3.11 1.63
N THR A 92 -10.42 2.54 1.12
CA THR A 92 -10.37 1.62 -0.02
C THR A 92 -11.40 1.99 -1.07
N LYS A 93 -11.04 1.82 -2.35
CA LYS A 93 -11.99 1.94 -3.47
C LYS A 93 -12.89 0.71 -3.63
N HIS A 94 -12.47 -0.45 -3.10
CA HIS A 94 -13.35 -1.61 -3.01
C HIS A 94 -14.47 -1.34 -2.00
N CYS A 95 -15.71 -1.51 -2.43
CA CYS A 95 -16.89 -1.12 -1.67
C CYS A 95 -17.82 -2.32 -1.49
N LEU A 96 -18.02 -2.75 -0.24
CA LEU A 96 -18.91 -3.88 0.06
C LEU A 96 -20.37 -3.60 -0.31
N ARG A 97 -20.83 -2.34 -0.23
CA ARG A 97 -22.16 -1.98 -0.74
C ARG A 97 -22.28 -2.26 -2.23
N PHE A 98 -21.23 -2.04 -3.02
CA PHE A 98 -21.23 -2.42 -4.44
C PHE A 98 -21.26 -3.93 -4.61
N SER A 99 -20.40 -4.66 -3.89
CA SER A 99 -20.35 -6.13 -3.96
C SER A 99 -21.65 -6.82 -3.56
N PHE A 100 -22.44 -6.21 -2.67
CA PHE A 100 -23.74 -6.74 -2.24
C PHE A 100 -24.94 -6.11 -2.96
N ASN A 101 -24.72 -5.39 -4.07
CA ASN A 101 -25.78 -4.71 -4.84
C ASN A 101 -26.59 -3.66 -4.04
N LEU A 102 -25.99 -3.10 -2.98
CA LEU A 102 -26.54 -2.05 -2.11
C LEU A 102 -26.01 -0.65 -2.47
N CYS A 103 -25.38 -0.50 -3.63
CA CYS A 103 -24.75 0.76 -4.05
C CYS A 103 -25.80 1.74 -4.60
N PRO A 104 -25.93 2.95 -4.01
CA PRO A 104 -26.90 3.93 -4.47
C PRO A 104 -26.57 4.48 -5.87
N LYS A 105 -25.30 4.40 -6.30
CA LYS A 105 -24.90 4.78 -7.67
C LYS A 105 -25.46 3.82 -8.73
N GLN A 106 -25.59 2.52 -8.42
CA GLN A 106 -26.18 1.54 -9.34
C GLN A 106 -27.71 1.64 -9.39
N ALA A 107 -28.35 2.00 -8.26
CA ALA A 107 -29.80 2.16 -8.18
C ALA A 107 -30.32 3.44 -8.87
N LYS A 108 -29.44 4.32 -9.36
CA LYS A 108 -29.82 5.59 -9.98
C LYS A 108 -30.43 5.35 -11.38
N GLY A 109 -31.75 5.20 -11.43
CA GLY A 109 -32.52 5.10 -12.68
C GLY A 109 -33.54 3.95 -12.68
N VAL A 110 -33.48 3.08 -11.67
CA VAL A 110 -34.47 2.00 -11.48
C VAL A 110 -35.66 2.58 -10.69
N GLN A 111 -36.81 2.74 -11.36
CA GLN A 111 -38.06 3.15 -10.71
C GLN A 111 -38.43 2.12 -9.62
N GLY A 112 -38.63 2.59 -8.38
CA GLY A 112 -39.00 1.75 -7.23
C GLY A 112 -37.88 1.46 -6.22
N VAL A 113 -36.61 1.58 -6.60
CA VAL A 113 -35.45 1.28 -5.71
C VAL A 113 -34.81 2.54 -5.11
N GLN A 114 -35.10 3.71 -5.67
CA GLN A 114 -34.66 5.00 -5.14
C GLN A 114 -35.33 5.27 -3.78
N GLY A 115 -34.58 5.07 -2.70
CA GLY A 115 -35.02 5.34 -1.32
C GLY A 115 -35.23 4.10 -0.45
N GLN A 116 -35.32 2.90 -1.03
CA GLN A 116 -35.47 1.64 -0.26
C GLN A 116 -34.12 1.06 0.22
N VAL A 117 -33.02 1.35 -0.47
CA VAL A 117 -31.68 0.88 -0.08
C VAL A 117 -31.07 1.81 1.00
N ARG A 118 -31.67 1.81 2.19
CA ARG A 118 -30.99 2.25 3.41
C ARG A 118 -30.07 1.12 3.83
N ALA A 119 -28.84 1.13 3.34
CA ALA A 119 -27.83 0.21 3.82
C ALA A 119 -27.63 0.47 5.32
N GLU A 120 -27.98 -0.51 6.14
CA GLU A 120 -27.71 -0.49 7.58
C GLU A 120 -26.21 -0.32 7.84
N PRO A 121 -25.81 0.23 9.00
CA PRO A 121 -24.41 0.33 9.37
C PRO A 121 -23.72 -1.03 9.26
N MET A 122 -22.72 -1.13 8.38
CA MET A 122 -21.97 -2.36 8.21
C MET A 122 -20.76 -2.37 9.14
N THR A 123 -20.43 -3.53 9.69
CA THR A 123 -19.22 -3.72 10.49
C THR A 123 -18.41 -4.88 9.94
N LEU A 124 -17.09 -4.71 9.87
CA LEU A 124 -16.15 -5.80 9.60
C LEU A 124 -15.76 -6.44 10.93
N VAL A 125 -15.81 -7.77 11.00
CA VAL A 125 -15.37 -8.53 12.17
C VAL A 125 -14.15 -9.37 11.78
N SER A 126 -13.06 -9.24 12.53
CA SER A 126 -11.83 -10.00 12.33
C SER A 126 -11.35 -10.51 13.68
N GLY A 127 -11.48 -11.82 13.92
CA GLY A 127 -11.24 -12.39 15.25
C GLY A 127 -12.14 -11.74 16.31
N GLY A 128 -11.54 -11.19 17.36
CA GLY A 128 -12.25 -10.48 18.43
C GLY A 128 -12.51 -8.99 18.18
N GLU A 129 -12.19 -8.47 16.99
CA GLU A 129 -12.25 -7.05 16.69
C GLU A 129 -13.42 -6.71 15.78
N ARG A 130 -14.02 -5.54 16.03
CA ARG A 130 -15.12 -5.00 15.25
C ARG A 130 -14.77 -3.61 14.75
N TYR A 131 -14.86 -3.42 13.44
CA TYR A 131 -14.60 -2.16 12.76
C TYR A 131 -15.85 -1.64 12.10
N THR A 132 -16.12 -0.35 12.23
CA THR A 132 -17.27 0.30 11.60
C THR A 132 -16.92 0.68 10.17
N LEU A 133 -17.78 0.37 9.21
CA LEU A 133 -17.59 0.75 7.81
C LEU A 133 -18.37 2.03 7.51
N ARG A 134 -17.66 3.08 7.10
CA ARG A 134 -18.26 4.30 6.56
C ARG A 134 -18.10 4.31 5.04
N PHE A 135 -19.11 4.78 4.33
CA PHE A 135 -19.11 4.77 2.86
C PHE A 135 -19.28 6.19 2.33
N ASP A 136 -18.23 6.74 1.74
CA ASP A 136 -18.32 7.98 0.99
C ASP A 136 -18.59 7.66 -0.49
N CYS A 137 -19.87 7.78 -0.85
CA CYS A 137 -20.31 7.49 -2.20
C CYS A 137 -19.80 8.51 -3.22
N LYS A 138 -19.41 9.74 -2.84
CA LYS A 138 -18.98 10.77 -3.80
C LYS A 138 -17.65 10.38 -4.48
N PRO A 139 -16.53 10.18 -3.76
CA PRO A 139 -15.27 9.68 -4.30
C PRO A 139 -15.22 8.14 -4.48
N CYS A 140 -16.32 7.42 -4.21
CA CYS A 140 -16.40 5.95 -4.19
C CYS A 140 -15.37 5.32 -3.23
N GLU A 141 -15.49 5.64 -1.94
CA GLU A 141 -14.59 5.15 -0.90
C GLU A 141 -15.35 4.44 0.20
N MET A 142 -14.74 3.36 0.69
CA MET A 142 -15.12 2.67 1.92
C MET A 142 -14.02 2.90 2.94
N HIS A 143 -14.38 3.44 4.10
CA HIS A 143 -13.49 3.72 5.21
C HIS A 143 -13.72 2.67 6.28
N VAL A 144 -12.66 1.97 6.66
CA VAL A 144 -12.65 1.08 7.83
C VAL A 144 -12.24 1.93 9.03
N VAL A 145 -13.19 2.16 9.93
CA VAL A 145 -13.02 3.01 11.10
C VAL A 145 -12.81 2.13 12.32
N GLY A 146 -11.81 2.49 13.12
CA GLY A 146 -11.52 1.84 14.39
C GLY A 146 -10.77 2.78 15.32
N ALA A 147 -10.70 2.40 16.59
CA ALA A 147 -9.91 3.08 17.60
C ALA A 147 -8.65 2.27 17.95
N MET A 148 -7.62 2.95 18.43
CA MET A 148 -6.41 2.29 18.89
C MET A 148 -6.71 1.43 20.12
N LYS A 149 -6.09 0.25 20.20
CA LYS A 149 -6.28 -0.62 21.36
C LYS A 149 -5.64 0.00 22.61
N PRO A 150 -6.29 -0.12 23.79
CA PRO A 150 -5.71 0.36 25.05
C PRO A 150 -4.31 -0.23 25.32
N GLY A 151 -4.11 -1.51 25.01
CA GLY A 151 -2.81 -2.16 25.20
C GLY A 151 -1.69 -1.60 24.31
N ILE A 152 -2.03 -1.05 23.13
CA ILE A 152 -1.07 -0.38 22.24
C ILE A 152 -0.84 1.06 22.69
N LEU A 153 -1.89 1.80 23.03
CA LEU A 153 -1.78 3.15 23.58
C LEU A 153 -0.89 3.21 24.83
N ASN A 154 -1.02 2.22 25.70
CA ASN A 154 -0.23 2.11 26.93
C ASN A 154 1.20 1.60 26.69
N SER A 155 1.52 1.11 25.49
CA SER A 155 2.87 0.72 25.11
C SER A 155 3.64 1.94 24.58
N PRO A 156 4.97 2.01 24.78
CA PRO A 156 5.76 3.09 24.22
C PRO A 156 5.61 3.11 22.68
N PRO A 157 5.49 4.30 22.07
CA PRO A 157 5.41 4.39 20.62
C PRO A 157 6.68 3.79 19.99
N PRO A 158 6.62 3.27 18.75
CA PRO A 158 7.75 2.63 18.08
C PRO A 158 9.06 3.46 18.09
N SER A 159 8.95 4.78 18.09
CA SER A 159 10.08 5.72 18.17
C SER A 159 10.79 5.75 19.54
N ALA A 160 10.10 5.39 20.61
CA ALA A 160 10.61 5.42 21.98
C ALA A 160 11.21 4.08 22.42
N VAL A 161 11.03 3.01 21.64
CA VAL A 161 11.65 1.72 21.92
C VAL A 161 13.10 1.75 21.39
N PRO A 162 14.12 1.60 22.25
CA PRO A 162 15.50 1.55 21.79
C PRO A 162 15.66 0.39 20.81
N TYR A 163 16.07 0.70 19.57
CA TYR A 163 16.31 -0.29 18.55
C TYR A 163 17.42 -1.24 19.03
N SER A 164 17.06 -2.50 19.28
CA SER A 164 18.07 -3.55 19.43
C SER A 164 18.66 -3.78 18.04
N PRO A 165 19.98 -3.58 17.84
CA PRO A 165 20.59 -3.77 16.55
C PRO A 165 20.33 -5.19 16.06
N VAL A 166 19.66 -5.33 14.92
CA VAL A 166 19.53 -6.63 14.26
C VAL A 166 20.92 -7.01 13.76
N VAL A 167 21.60 -7.89 14.49
CA VAL A 167 22.90 -8.42 14.09
C VAL A 167 22.68 -9.47 13.01
N PHE A 168 23.00 -9.12 11.77
CA PHE A 168 23.00 -10.07 10.67
C PHE A 168 24.20 -11.02 10.80
N HIS A 169 23.97 -12.20 11.36
CA HIS A 169 24.99 -13.24 11.42
C HIS A 169 25.18 -13.87 10.03
N LYS A 170 26.43 -13.93 9.56
CA LYS A 170 26.81 -14.54 8.27
C LYS A 170 26.50 -16.04 8.19
N LYS A 171 26.34 -16.70 9.34
CA LYS A 171 25.87 -18.09 9.48
C LYS A 171 24.80 -18.14 10.57
N ARG A 172 23.81 -19.00 10.40
CA ARG A 172 22.80 -19.27 11.43
C ARG A 172 23.53 -19.73 12.71
N PRO A 173 23.24 -19.14 13.88
CA PRO A 173 23.84 -19.58 15.14
C PRO A 173 23.56 -21.08 15.35
N ALA A 174 24.58 -21.83 15.79
CA ALA A 174 24.36 -23.17 16.30
C ALA A 174 23.55 -23.04 17.60
N VAL A 175 22.49 -23.86 17.72
CA VAL A 175 21.68 -23.97 18.93
C VAL A 175 22.53 -24.57 20.04
#